data_AF-A0A7V5KUD7-F1
#
_entry.id   AF-A0A7V5KUD7-F1
#
_cell.length_a   1.000
_cell.length_b   1.000
_cell.length_c   1.000
_cell.angle_alpha   90.00
_cell.angle_beta   90.00
_cell.angle_gamma   90.00
#
_symmetry.space_group_name_H-M   'P 1'
#
loop_
_entity.id
_entity.type
_entity.pdbx_description
1 polymer ?
#
loop_
_entity_poly.entity_id
_entity_poly.type
_entity_poly.pdbx_seq_one_letter_code
_entity_poly.pdbx_strand_id
1 'polypeptide(L)' 'MNGAALLVQALENEDVRYIFGIPGEENLALLEALRTSKISLILTRHEQAAGFMAATYGRLTRKPGVCL' A
#
# COMPACT_ATOMS: atom_id res chain seq x y z
N MET A 1 17.17 8.66 4.58
CA MET A 1 16.10 7.65 4.73
C MET A 1 15.15 8.16 5.81
N ASN A 2 13.89 8.45 5.47
CA ASN A 2 12.84 8.85 6.41
C ASN A 2 11.95 7.64 6.77
N GLY A 3 11.05 7.80 7.75
CA GLY A 3 10.21 6.68 8.22
C GLY A 3 9.33 6.07 7.11
N ALA A 4 8.82 6.90 6.19
CA ALA A 4 8.02 6.43 5.07
C ALA A 4 8.81 5.54 4.10
N ALA A 5 10.04 5.94 3.75
CA ALA A 5 10.91 5.13 2.90
C ALA A 5 11.28 3.79 3.57
N LEU A 6 11.51 3.79 4.88
CA LEU A 6 11.77 2.55 5.63
C LEU A 6 10.55 1.63 5.64
N LEU A 7 9.35 2.19 5.80
CA LEU A 7 8.10 1.42 5.73
C LEU A 7 7.91 0.78 4.35
N VAL A 8 8.10 1.54 3.27
CA VAL A 8 8.00 1.00 1.91
C VAL A 8 9.01 -0.11 1.68
N GLN A 9 10.26 0.07 2.11
CA GLN A 9 11.29 -0.96 2.00
C GLN A 9 10.92 -2.23 2.80
N ALA A 10 10.33 -2.08 3.99
CA ALA A 10 9.85 -3.22 4.77
C ALA A 10 8.72 -3.95 4.03
N LEU A 11 7.78 -3.24 3.42
CA LEU A 11 6.72 -3.85 2.61
C LEU A 11 7.27 -4.56 1.37
N GLU A 12 8.30 -4.00 0.71
CA GLU A 12 8.99 -4.65 -0.41
C GLU A 12 9.65 -5.97 0.04
N ASN A 13 10.28 -5.99 1.22
CA ASN A 13 10.89 -7.20 1.78
C ASN A 13 9.87 -8.29 2.12
N GLU A 14 8.61 -7.92 2.38
CA GLU A 14 7.48 -8.82 2.60
C GLU A 14 6.78 -9.24 1.29
N ASP A 15 7.40 -8.99 0.13
CA ASP A 15 6.86 -9.26 -1.20
C ASP A 15 5.48 -8.61 -1.47
N VAL A 16 5.20 -7.46 -0.84
CA VAL A 16 4.01 -6.68 -1.14
C VAL A 16 4.13 -6.16 -2.58
N ARG A 17 3.07 -6.35 -3.36
CA ARG A 17 3.01 -5.89 -4.77
C ARG A 17 1.98 -4.79 -4.98
N TYR A 18 0.94 -4.77 -4.15
CA TYR A 18 -0.20 -3.87 -4.29
C TYR A 18 -0.56 -3.27 -2.94
N ILE A 19 -0.77 -1.96 -2.94
CA ILE A 19 -1.41 -1.22 -1.86
C ILE A 19 -2.70 -0.65 -2.42
N PHE A 20 -3.82 -0.80 -1.71
CA PHE A 20 -5.11 -0.25 -2.09
C PHE A 20 -5.42 0.95 -1.20
N GLY A 21 -5.77 2.11 -1.76
CA GLY A 21 -5.97 3.27 -0.91
C GLY A 21 -6.31 4.57 -1.60
N ILE A 22 -6.43 5.62 -0.80
CA ILE A 22 -6.67 6.99 -1.24
C ILE A 22 -5.51 7.90 -0.80
N PRO A 23 -4.94 8.70 -1.70
CA PRO A 23 -3.94 9.69 -1.34
C PRO A 23 -4.56 10.85 -0.57
N GLY A 24 -3.88 11.29 0.49
CA GLY A 24 -4.26 12.43 1.31
C GLY A 24 -3.03 13.20 1.80
N GLU A 25 -3.23 14.39 2.35
CA GLU A 25 -2.13 15.22 2.85
C GLU A 25 -1.32 14.51 3.95
N GLU A 26 -2.03 13.83 4.85
CA GLU A 26 -1.44 13.10 5.99
C GLU A 26 -0.55 11.92 5.57
N ASN A 27 -0.74 11.35 4.38
CA ASN A 27 0.06 10.21 3.89
C ASN A 27 1.04 10.60 2.76
N LEU A 28 1.24 11.89 2.50
CA LEU A 28 2.07 12.40 1.39
C LEU A 28 3.49 11.84 1.38
N ALA A 29 4.13 11.72 2.55
CA ALA A 29 5.48 11.15 2.65
C ALA A 29 5.53 9.69 2.20
N LEU A 30 4.47 8.92 2.43
CA LEU A 30 4.36 7.54 1.98
C LEU A 30 4.07 7.45 0.48
N LEU A 31 3.23 8.34 -0.05
CA LEU A 31 3.00 8.45 -1.49
C LEU A 31 4.30 8.76 -2.25
N GLU A 32 5.11 9.67 -1.73
CA GLU A 32 6.40 10.00 -2.34
C GLU A 32 7.38 8.83 -2.27
N ALA A 33 7.41 8.09 -1.16
CA ALA A 33 8.22 6.87 -1.06
C ALA A 33 7.75 5.76 -2.03
N LEU A 34 6.44 5.59 -2.20
CA LEU A 34 5.85 4.64 -3.13
C LEU A 34 6.10 5.01 -4.60
N ARG A 35 6.25 6.30 -4.92
CA ARG A 35 6.49 6.79 -6.30
C ARG A 35 7.71 6.17 -6.96
N THR A 36 8.73 5.80 -6.18
CA THR A 36 9.96 5.16 -6.67
C THR A 36 10.04 3.66 -6.37
N SER A 37 9.00 3.09 -5.76
CA SER A 37 8.93 1.67 -5.39
C SER A 37 8.44 0.81 -6.55
N LYS A 38 8.66 -0.51 -6.44
CA LYS A 38 8.01 -1.51 -7.32
C LYS A 38 6.57 -1.81 -6.89
N ILE A 39 6.15 -1.35 -5.72
CA ILE A 39 4.79 -1.52 -5.20
C ILE A 39 3.84 -0.61 -5.97
N SER A 40 2.75 -1.19 -6.47
CA SER A 40 1.70 -0.44 -7.17
C SER A 40 0.63 0.07 -6.20
N LEU A 41 0.44 1.38 -6.13
CA LEU A 41 -0.70 1.99 -5.45
C LEU A 41 -1.94 1.94 -6.35
N ILE A 42 -2.95 1.17 -5.94
CA ILE A 42 -4.24 1.05 -6.60
C ILE A 42 -5.21 2.04 -5.95
N LEU A 43 -5.49 3.13 -6.68
CA LEU A 43 -6.36 4.20 -6.22
C LEU A 43 -7.81 3.75 -6.13
N THR A 44 -8.41 3.90 -4.95
CA THR A 44 -9.85 3.69 -4.75
C THR A 44 -10.60 5.03 -4.68
N ARG A 45 -11.93 4.96 -4.58
CA ARG A 45 -12.80 6.13 -4.35
C ARG A 45 -13.36 6.20 -2.93
N HIS A 46 -13.20 5.10 -2.18
CA HIS A 46 -13.56 5.02 -0.78
C HIS A 46 -12.60 4.05 -0.08
N GLU A 47 -12.11 4.43 1.09
CA GLU A 47 -11.23 3.67 1.97
C GLU A 47 -11.85 2.32 2.36
N GLN A 48 -13.19 2.26 2.51
CA GLN A 48 -13.87 0.99 2.78
C GLN A 48 -13.66 -0.02 1.63
N ALA A 49 -13.71 0.44 0.37
CA ALA A 49 -13.44 -0.41 -0.78
C ALA A 49 -11.98 -0.87 -0.80
N ALA A 50 -11.02 0.00 -0.44
CA ALA A 50 -9.61 -0.37 -0.31
C ALA A 50 -9.41 -1.48 0.74
N GLY A 51 -10.06 -1.37 1.91
CA GLY A 51 -10.04 -2.40 2.94
C GLY A 51 -10.58 -3.74 2.45
N PHE A 52 -11.71 -3.74 1.72
CA PHE A 52 -12.27 -4.96 1.15
C PHE A 52 -11.38 -5.58 0.06
N MET A 53 -10.75 -4.76 -0.77
CA MET A 53 -9.79 -5.22 -1.79
C MET A 53 -8.56 -5.85 -1.14
N ALA A 54 -7.97 -5.21 -0.13
CA ALA A 54 -6.83 -5.75 0.62
C ALA A 54 -7.18 -7.09 1.30
N ALA A 55 -8.31 -7.17 2.01
CA ALA A 55 -8.76 -8.40 2.65
C ALA A 55 -9.01 -9.53 1.65
N THR A 56 -9.64 -9.22 0.51
CA THR A 56 -9.92 -10.20 -0.55
C THR A 56 -8.63 -10.68 -1.21
N TYR A 57 -7.72 -9.76 -1.54
CA TYR A 57 -6.41 -10.10 -2.10
C TYR A 57 -5.69 -11.07 -1.16
N GLY A 58 -5.63 -10.76 0.14
CA GLY A 58 -4.92 -11.62 1.07
C GLY A 58 -5.53 -13.01 1.26
N ARG A 59 -6.87 -13.12 1.22
CA ARG A 59 -7.57 -14.42 1.23
C ARG A 59 -7.24 -15.27 0.00
N LEU A 60 -7.21 -14.65 -1.19
CA LEU A 60 -6.99 -15.35 -2.45
C LEU A 60 -5.53 -15.73 -2.66
N THR A 61 -4.59 -14.87 -2.29
CA THR A 61 -3.16 -15.09 -2.56
C THR A 61 -2.39 -15.69 -1.40
N ARG A 62 -3.00 -15.80 -0.21
CA ARG A 62 -2.31 -16.18 1.05
C ARG A 62 -1.09 -15.29 1.36
N LYS A 63 -1.11 -14.04 0.87
CA LYS A 63 -0.11 -13.01 1.18
C LYS A 63 -0.81 -11.86 1.92
N PRO A 64 -0.14 -11.04 2.74
CA PRO A 64 -0.77 -9.86 3.33
C PRO A 64 -1.33 -8.94 2.24
N GLY A 65 -2.59 -8.52 2.40
CA GLY A 65 -3.15 -7.41 1.63
C GLY A 65 -2.99 -6.11 2.39
N VAL A 66 -2.56 -5.05 1.71
CA VAL A 66 -2.23 -3.76 2.35
C VAL A 66 -3.24 -2.71 1.94
N CYS A 67 -3.87 -2.08 2.93
CA CYS A 67 -4.74 -0.92 2.78
C CYS A 67 -3.99 0.33 3.25
N LEU A 68 -4.13 1.42 2.50
CA LEU A 68 -3.59 2.74 2.82
C LEU A 68 -4.70 3.79 2.90
#